data_AF-A0A931H0P1-F1
#
_entry.id   AF-A0A931H0P1-F1
#
_cell.length_a   1.000
_cell.length_b   1.000
_cell.length_c   1.000
_cell.angle_alpha   90.00
_cell.angle_beta   90.00
_cell.angle_gamma   90.00
#
_symmetry.space_group_name_H-M   'P 1'
#
loop_
_entity.id
_entity.type
_entity.pdbx_description
1 polymer ?
#
loop_
_entity_poly.entity_id
_entity_poly.type
_entity_poly.pdbx_seq_one_letter_code
_entity_poly.pdbx_strand_id
1 'polypeptide(L)'
;MQDPPAVADISGKHTMNKPCDDGHFEAYWPRGERRATTKALAPRLANLEGKHVALLWDYLFRGDEIFATVEQRLKERFAGIRFMDWREIGNIHGSDERAVVAALPARLRAAGVDAVITAVAA
;
A
#
# COMPACT_ATOMS: atom_id res chain seq x y z
N MET A 1 17.45 25.47 -61.21
CA MET A 1 18.61 24.97 -60.44
C MET A 1 18.66 25.82 -59.17
N GLN A 2 18.13 25.43 -58.03
CA GLN A 2 17.80 24.11 -57.47
C GLN A 2 16.32 23.97 -57.10
N ASP A 3 15.87 22.72 -57.09
CA ASP A 3 14.53 22.27 -56.71
C ASP A 3 14.22 22.46 -55.21
N PRO A 4 12.96 22.67 -54.83
CA PRO A 4 12.53 22.54 -53.43
C PRO A 4 12.51 21.05 -53.01
N PRO A 5 12.86 20.71 -51.75
CA PRO A 5 12.72 19.34 -51.27
C PRO A 5 11.24 18.91 -51.17
N ALA A 6 11.00 17.69 -51.65
CA ALA A 6 9.69 17.06 -51.78
C ALA A 6 9.20 16.38 -50.47
N VAL A 7 7.92 16.64 -50.18
CA VAL A 7 6.84 15.90 -49.48
C VAL A 7 7.11 14.72 -48.52
N ALA A 8 6.39 14.73 -47.38
CA ALA A 8 5.66 13.59 -46.79
C ALA A 8 4.56 14.16 -45.86
N ASP A 9 3.34 14.31 -46.37
CA ASP A 9 2.17 13.46 -46.09
C ASP A 9 1.68 13.49 -44.62
N ILE A 10 0.63 14.29 -44.38
CA ILE A 10 -0.38 14.01 -43.36
C ILE A 10 -1.75 14.25 -43.99
N SER A 11 -2.04 13.44 -45.00
CA SER A 11 -3.41 13.16 -45.44
C SER A 11 -4.15 12.43 -44.32
N GLY A 12 -4.67 13.20 -43.37
CA GLY A 12 -5.59 12.76 -42.34
C GLY A 12 -6.84 13.62 -42.38
N LYS A 13 -7.69 13.38 -43.39
CA LYS A 13 -9.04 13.96 -43.48
C LYS A 13 -9.72 13.85 -42.11
N HIS A 14 -9.90 14.97 -41.41
CA HIS A 14 -10.86 15.04 -40.31
C HIS A 14 -12.27 15.05 -40.92
N THR A 15 -12.70 13.91 -41.44
CA THR A 15 -14.12 13.64 -41.63
C THR A 15 -14.69 13.45 -40.23
N MET A 16 -15.43 14.47 -39.78
CA MET A 16 -16.35 14.36 -38.65
C MET A 16 -17.45 13.37 -39.05
N ASN A 17 -17.12 12.08 -38.99
CA ASN A 17 -18.11 11.02 -38.98
C ASN A 17 -18.79 11.12 -37.62
N LYS A 18 -19.92 11.81 -37.58
CA LYS A 18 -20.88 11.69 -36.49
C LYS A 18 -21.18 10.19 -36.36
N PRO A 19 -20.80 9.51 -35.26
CA PRO A 19 -21.26 8.15 -35.05
C PRO A 19 -22.78 8.21 -35.01
N CYS A 20 -23.44 7.26 -35.67
CA CYS A 20 -24.84 7.00 -35.36
C CYS A 20 -24.89 6.73 -33.86
N ASP A 21 -25.58 7.60 -33.13
CA ASP A 21 -25.81 7.48 -31.70
C ASP A 21 -26.59 6.19 -31.45
N ASP A 22 -25.87 5.16 -31.03
CA ASP A 22 -26.40 3.84 -30.66
C ASP A 22 -27.00 3.86 -29.24
N GLY A 23 -27.15 5.04 -28.63
CA GLY A 23 -27.73 5.22 -27.31
C GLY A 23 -26.77 4.83 -26.17
N HIS A 24 -25.49 4.63 -26.48
CA HIS A 24 -24.47 4.26 -25.50
C HIS A 24 -23.52 5.44 -25.23
N PHE A 25 -23.21 5.65 -23.96
CA PHE A 25 -22.24 6.65 -23.51
C PHE A 25 -21.10 5.96 -22.76
N GLU A 26 -19.89 6.50 -22.88
CA GLU A 26 -18.75 6.02 -22.13
C GLU A 26 -18.93 6.35 -20.65
N ALA A 27 -19.19 5.32 -19.84
CA ALA A 27 -19.40 5.46 -18.41
C ALA A 27 -18.08 5.27 -17.66
N TYR A 28 -17.61 6.34 -17.01
CA TYR A 28 -16.42 6.29 -16.16
C TYR A 28 -16.80 6.05 -14.71
N TRP A 29 -16.12 5.09 -14.08
CA TRP A 29 -16.32 4.79 -12.68
C TRP A 29 -15.33 5.61 -11.82
N PRO A 30 -15.78 6.37 -10.81
CA PRO A 30 -14.91 7.25 -10.03
C PRO A 30 -13.83 6.51 -9.23
N ARG A 31 -13.98 5.19 -9.02
CA ARG A 31 -12.99 4.42 -8.24
C ARG A 31 -11.78 3.96 -9.07
N GLY A 32 -11.73 4.28 -10.36
CA GLY A 32 -10.65 3.87 -11.25
C GLY A 32 -10.49 2.35 -11.38
N GLU A 33 -9.49 1.92 -12.13
CA GLU A 33 -9.17 0.50 -12.28
C GLU A 33 -8.59 -0.07 -10.98
N ARG A 34 -9.04 -1.26 -10.56
CA ARG A 34 -8.52 -1.93 -9.38
C ARG A 34 -7.09 -2.45 -9.65
N ARG A 35 -6.09 -1.70 -9.19
CA ARG A 35 -4.66 -2.04 -9.30
C ARG A 35 -4.23 -3.24 -8.42
N ALA A 36 -4.95 -3.51 -7.34
CA ALA A 36 -4.60 -4.57 -6.39
C ALA A 36 -5.25 -5.91 -6.75
N THR A 37 -4.43 -6.94 -6.95
CA THR A 37 -4.90 -8.33 -7.09
C THR A 37 -5.39 -8.85 -5.73
N THR A 38 -6.56 -9.49 -5.70
CA THR A 38 -7.06 -10.14 -4.48
C THR A 38 -6.15 -11.31 -4.12
N LYS A 39 -5.68 -11.34 -2.88
CA LYS A 39 -4.91 -12.47 -2.32
C LYS A 39 -5.66 -13.05 -1.12
N ALA A 40 -5.51 -14.34 -0.89
CA ALA A 40 -6.00 -14.97 0.33
C ALA A 40 -5.30 -14.33 1.54
N LEU A 41 -6.09 -13.85 2.51
CA LEU A 41 -5.57 -13.26 3.73
C LEU A 41 -5.21 -14.36 4.74
N ALA A 42 -4.24 -14.07 5.60
CA ALA A 42 -3.88 -14.97 6.69
C ALA A 42 -5.09 -15.17 7.64
N PRO A 43 -5.26 -16.37 8.23
CA PRO A 43 -6.29 -16.60 9.22
C PRO A 43 -6.18 -15.62 10.39
N ARG A 44 -7.32 -15.14 10.89
CA ARG A 44 -7.35 -14.28 12.06
C ARG A 44 -6.94 -15.08 13.30
N LEU A 45 -6.07 -14.49 14.13
CA LEU A 45 -5.75 -15.05 15.43
C LEU A 45 -6.98 -15.05 16.35
N ALA A 46 -7.15 -16.12 17.13
CA ALA A 46 -8.25 -16.23 18.10
C ALA A 46 -8.06 -15.26 19.28
N ASN A 47 -6.82 -15.08 19.74
CA ASN A 47 -6.44 -14.15 20.81
C ASN A 47 -4.97 -13.72 20.65
N LEU A 48 -4.48 -12.88 21.57
CA LEU A 48 -3.09 -12.39 21.60
C LEU A 48 -2.29 -12.85 22.83
N GLU A 49 -2.77 -13.85 23.58
CA GLU A 49 -2.07 -14.37 24.76
C GLU A 49 -0.79 -15.10 24.34
N GLY A 50 0.32 -14.79 25.01
CA GLY A 50 1.64 -15.36 24.69
C GLY A 50 2.21 -14.95 23.32
N LYS A 51 1.50 -14.11 22.54
CA LYS A 51 1.87 -13.76 21.17
C LYS A 51 2.95 -12.69 21.11
N HIS A 52 3.78 -12.75 20.07
CA HIS A 52 4.74 -11.71 19.75
C HIS A 52 4.16 -10.78 18.68
N VAL A 53 3.93 -9.52 19.03
CA VAL A 53 3.27 -8.52 18.17
C VAL A 53 4.25 -7.44 17.77
N ALA A 54 4.37 -7.15 16.48
CA ALA A 54 5.18 -6.05 15.97
C ALA A 54 4.37 -4.76 15.81
N LEU A 55 4.98 -3.62 16.11
CA LEU A 55 4.42 -2.30 15.89
C LEU A 55 5.07 -1.66 14.67
N LEU A 56 4.28 -1.28 13.68
CA LEU A 56 4.76 -0.72 12.41
C LEU A 56 4.29 0.73 12.24
N TRP A 57 5.22 1.64 11.96
CA TRP A 57 4.94 3.09 11.89
C TRP A 57 5.69 3.80 10.77
N ASP A 58 5.04 4.75 10.12
CA ASP A 58 5.56 5.63 9.05
C ASP A 58 6.10 7.00 9.53
N TYR A 59 6.05 7.22 10.85
CA TYR A 59 6.56 8.42 11.53
C TYR A 59 5.73 9.70 11.27
N LEU A 60 4.54 9.59 10.67
CA LEU A 60 3.74 10.76 10.30
C LEU A 60 2.88 11.31 11.45
N PHE A 61 2.41 10.45 12.37
CA PHE A 61 1.48 10.87 13.41
C PHE A 61 1.69 10.19 14.77
N ARG A 62 2.25 10.93 15.74
CA ARG A 62 2.34 10.64 17.20
C ARG A 62 2.39 9.17 17.60
N GLY A 63 3.19 8.36 16.89
CA GLY A 63 3.25 6.92 17.10
C GLY A 63 3.85 6.58 18.45
N ASP A 64 4.75 7.42 18.96
CA ASP A 64 5.32 7.30 20.28
C ASP A 64 4.26 7.26 21.40
N GLU A 65 3.32 8.22 21.42
CA GLU A 65 2.24 8.26 22.41
C GLU A 65 1.22 7.13 22.19
N ILE A 66 0.86 6.88 20.93
CA ILE A 66 -0.16 5.90 20.55
C ILE A 66 0.32 4.49 20.88
N PHE A 67 1.54 4.12 20.47
CA PHE A 67 2.07 2.79 20.70
C PHE A 67 2.33 2.52 22.18
N ALA A 68 2.80 3.52 22.95
CA ALA A 68 2.92 3.37 24.39
C ALA A 68 1.56 3.03 25.03
N THR A 69 0.50 3.74 24.64
CA THR A 69 -0.86 3.50 25.14
C THR A 69 -1.38 2.12 24.70
N VAL A 70 -1.20 1.76 23.43
CA VAL A 70 -1.65 0.48 22.88
C VAL A 70 -0.96 -0.69 23.57
N GLU A 71 0.36 -0.63 23.71
CA GLU A 71 1.13 -1.66 24.41
C GLU A 71 0.65 -1.85 25.85
N GLN A 72 0.48 -0.75 26.59
CA GLN A 72 0.03 -0.81 27.97
C GLN A 72 -1.33 -1.51 28.08
N ARG A 73 -2.31 -1.09 27.28
CA ARG A 73 -3.66 -1.67 27.32
C ARG A 73 -3.70 -3.13 26.88
N LEU A 74 -2.85 -3.52 25.94
CA LEU A 74 -2.77 -4.91 25.50
C LEU A 74 -2.08 -5.80 26.54
N LYS A 75 -1.04 -5.30 27.22
CA LYS A 75 -0.39 -5.99 28.35
C LYS A 75 -1.33 -6.18 29.54
N GLU A 76 -2.19 -5.20 29.82
CA GLU A 76 -3.23 -5.30 30.85
C GLU A 76 -4.28 -6.37 30.51
N ARG A 77 -4.55 -6.60 29.22
CA ARG A 77 -5.62 -7.48 28.74
C ARG A 77 -5.17 -8.92 28.43
N PHE A 78 -3.96 -9.10 27.92
CA PHE A 78 -3.49 -10.39 27.40
C PHE A 78 -2.23 -10.84 28.12
N ALA A 79 -2.33 -11.95 28.85
CA ALA A 79 -1.21 -12.50 29.59
C ALA A 79 -0.09 -12.96 28.64
N GLY A 80 1.16 -12.61 28.98
CA GLY A 80 2.35 -13.08 28.27
C GLY A 80 2.54 -12.50 26.87
N ILE A 81 1.76 -11.51 26.45
CA ILE A 81 1.98 -10.81 25.18
C ILE A 81 3.35 -10.11 25.19
N ARG A 82 4.06 -10.18 24.06
CA ARG A 82 5.38 -9.57 23.85
C ARG A 82 5.30 -8.63 22.65
N PHE A 83 6.13 -7.59 22.65
CA PHE A 83 6.17 -6.61 21.56
C PHE A 83 7.55 -6.49 20.95
N MET A 84 7.58 -6.33 19.63
CA MET A 84 8.71 -5.80 18.87
C MET A 84 8.45 -4.31 18.64
N ASP A 85 9.33 -3.46 19.15
CA ASP A 85 9.17 -2.01 19.12
C ASP A 85 9.28 -1.48 17.68
N TRP A 86 8.54 -0.40 17.38
CA TRP A 86 8.58 0.22 16.05
C TRP A 86 9.98 0.72 15.67
N ARG A 87 10.82 1.05 16.67
CA ARG A 87 12.22 1.45 16.47
C ARG A 87 13.09 0.32 15.94
N GLU A 88 12.75 -0.94 16.23
CA GLU A 88 13.48 -2.11 15.72
C GLU A 88 13.21 -2.36 14.24
N ILE A 89 12.00 -2.00 13.78
CA ILE A 89 11.62 -2.16 12.38
C ILE A 89 12.15 -0.99 11.55
N GLY A 90 12.04 0.23 12.10
CA GLY A 90 12.43 1.48 11.44
C GLY A 90 11.29 2.11 10.66
N ASN A 91 11.58 3.25 10.02
CA ASN A 91 10.59 3.99 9.24
C ASN A 91 10.26 3.24 7.93
N ILE A 92 8.97 2.97 7.71
CA ILE A 92 8.46 2.38 6.46
C ILE A 92 8.14 3.41 5.39
N HIS A 93 8.36 4.70 5.64
CA HIS A 93 8.12 5.79 4.70
C HIS A 93 9.43 6.53 4.39
N GLY A 94 9.69 6.78 3.10
CA GLY A 94 10.89 7.48 2.65
C GLY A 94 11.47 6.95 1.33
N SER A 95 12.67 7.40 0.98
CA SER A 95 13.34 7.05 -0.29
C SER A 95 13.55 5.54 -0.48
N ASP A 96 13.71 4.79 0.60
CA ASP A 96 13.95 3.34 0.59
C ASP A 96 12.69 2.50 0.90
N GLU A 97 11.51 3.13 0.94
CA GLU A 97 10.23 2.49 1.31
C GLU A 97 10.02 1.15 0.59
N ARG A 98 10.24 1.10 -0.73
CA ARG A 98 10.07 -0.14 -1.51
C ARG A 98 10.95 -1.28 -1.03
N ALA A 99 12.21 -0.99 -0.72
CA ALA A 99 13.17 -2.01 -0.25
C ALA A 99 12.82 -2.47 1.17
N VAL A 100 12.49 -1.52 2.05
CA VAL A 100 12.10 -1.81 3.44
C VAL A 100 10.84 -2.68 3.46
N VAL A 101 9.79 -2.28 2.73
CA VAL A 101 8.52 -3.01 2.65
C VAL A 101 8.70 -4.40 2.04
N ALA A 102 9.54 -4.56 1.02
CA ALA A 102 9.84 -5.86 0.42
C ALA A 102 10.56 -6.81 1.40
N ALA A 103 11.39 -6.29 2.31
CA ALA A 103 12.14 -7.08 3.28
C ALA A 103 11.33 -7.44 4.55
N LEU A 104 10.26 -6.69 4.86
CA LEU A 104 9.45 -6.89 6.07
C LEU A 104 9.01 -8.35 6.29
N PRO A 105 8.48 -9.10 5.30
CA PRO A 105 8.00 -10.46 5.55
C PRO A 105 9.10 -11.39 6.07
N ALA A 106 10.33 -11.28 5.55
CA ALA A 106 11.45 -12.10 5.99
C ALA A 106 11.90 -11.71 7.40
N ARG A 107 11.99 -10.41 7.69
CA ARG A 107 12.37 -9.88 9.00
C ARG A 107 11.39 -10.30 10.09
N LEU A 108 10.09 -10.14 9.84
CA LEU A 108 9.03 -10.50 10.79
C LEU A 108 9.01 -12.01 11.09
N ARG A 109 9.23 -12.86 10.08
CA ARG A 109 9.36 -14.31 10.28
C ARG A 109 10.59 -14.67 11.11
N ALA A 110 11.74 -14.06 10.80
CA ALA A 110 12.98 -14.31 11.55
C ALA A 110 12.85 -13.89 13.03
N ALA A 111 12.09 -12.84 13.30
CA ALA A 111 11.76 -12.37 14.65
C ALA A 111 10.67 -13.18 15.36
N GLY A 112 10.06 -14.16 14.69
CA GLY A 112 8.97 -14.97 15.26
C GLY A 112 7.74 -14.15 15.62
N VAL A 113 7.42 -13.11 14.83
CA VAL A 113 6.24 -12.26 15.04
C VAL A 113 4.97 -13.00 14.57
N ASP A 114 3.95 -13.03 15.43
CA ASP A 114 2.65 -13.63 15.15
C ASP A 114 1.66 -12.66 14.48
N ALA A 115 1.75 -11.36 14.81
CA ALA A 115 0.85 -10.33 14.31
C ALA A 115 1.53 -8.96 14.22
N VAL A 116 0.99 -8.07 13.38
CA VAL A 116 1.47 -6.68 13.23
C VAL A 116 0.32 -5.71 13.48
N ILE A 117 0.59 -4.67 14.26
CA ILE A 117 -0.26 -3.48 14.38
C ILE A 117 0.38 -2.38 13.54
N THR A 118 -0.31 -1.95 12.49
CA THR A 118 0.19 -0.94 11.55
C THR A 118 -0.50 0.40 11.80
N ALA A 119 0.28 1.44 12.04
CA ALA A 119 -0.18 2.83 11.98
C ALA A 119 0.49 3.49 10.78
N VAL A 120 -0.30 3.69 9.72
CA VAL A 120 0.15 4.32 8.47
C VAL A 120 -0.87 5.39 8.10
N ALA A 121 -0.44 6.60 7.79
CA ALA A 121 -1.25 7.65 7.22
C ALA A 121 -1.09 7.62 5.69
N ALA A 122 -2.23 7.62 4.99
CA ALA A 122 -2.33 7.52 3.53
C ALA A 122 -2.70 8.86 2.90
#